data_AF-A0A954FLK3-F1
#
_entry.id   AF-A0A954FLK3-F1
#
_cell.length_a   1.000
_cell.length_b   1.000
_cell.length_c   1.000
_cell.angle_alpha   90.00
_cell.angle_beta   90.00
_cell.angle_gamma   90.00
#
_symmetry.space_group_name_H-M   'P 1'
#
loop_
_entity.id
_entity.type
_entity.pdbx_description
1 polymer ?
#
loop_
_entity_poly.entity_id
_entity_poly.type
_entity_poly.pdbx_seq_one_letter_code
_entity_poly.pdbx_strand_id
1 'polypeptide(L)'
;MNRSQNIRHTVIPGLTLLAACIAIGGWLTWPAGAQDQSGKRPIEHSMRQKLEATSKVLEGLATEDKDLVHEGAGVLTELSKAEVWQVLVDPEYREHTQTFRSAVKRLDEAAQKSEFASAQLEWLDATKRCFDCHNHIRAARAAK
;
A
#
# COMPACT_ATOMS: atom_id res chain seq x y z
N MET A 1 35.81 12.19 -61.40
CA MET A 1 36.73 11.03 -61.38
C MET A 1 36.20 10.03 -60.36
N ASN A 2 35.86 8.79 -60.75
CA ASN A 2 36.75 7.66 -61.06
C ASN A 2 37.39 7.09 -59.77
N ARG A 3 37.28 5.81 -59.35
CA ARG A 3 36.52 4.57 -59.66
C ARG A 3 37.35 3.48 -58.95
N SER A 4 36.72 2.40 -58.45
CA SER A 4 37.42 1.13 -58.16
C SER A 4 38.39 1.16 -56.93
N GLN A 5 38.63 0.10 -56.13
CA GLN A 5 38.30 -1.33 -56.14
C GLN A 5 38.09 -1.79 -54.66
N ASN A 6 37.70 -3.01 -54.27
CA ASN A 6 37.39 -4.25 -55.00
C ASN A 6 36.41 -5.12 -54.18
N ILE A 7 35.67 -6.02 -54.84
CA ILE A 7 34.76 -6.99 -54.21
C ILE A 7 35.49 -8.32 -54.02
N ARG A 8 35.36 -8.97 -52.86
CA ARG A 8 35.47 -10.44 -52.73
C ARG A 8 34.51 -11.00 -51.68
N HIS A 9 33.57 -11.83 -52.13
CA HIS A 9 32.70 -12.66 -51.29
C HIS A 9 33.39 -14.01 -50.99
N THR A 10 33.23 -14.57 -49.79
CA THR A 10 33.39 -16.03 -49.55
C THR A 10 32.64 -16.50 -48.29
N VAL A 11 31.45 -17.06 -48.52
CA VAL A 11 30.74 -18.24 -47.95
C VAL A 11 30.90 -18.70 -46.47
N ILE A 12 29.77 -19.21 -45.96
CA ILE A 12 29.41 -19.82 -44.64
C ILE A 12 29.07 -21.32 -44.90
N PRO A 13 29.23 -22.34 -43.98
CA PRO A 13 29.26 -22.32 -42.50
C PRO A 13 30.41 -23.14 -41.85
N GLY A 14 30.34 -23.39 -40.53
CA GLY A 14 31.15 -24.39 -39.82
C GLY A 14 30.65 -24.70 -38.40
N LEU A 15 29.72 -25.66 -38.26
CA LEU A 15 29.22 -26.15 -36.96
C LEU A 15 30.19 -27.19 -36.37
N THR A 16 30.84 -26.88 -35.25
CA THR A 16 31.60 -27.88 -34.45
C THR A 16 31.15 -27.86 -32.99
N LEU A 17 30.79 -29.05 -32.50
CA LEU A 17 30.15 -29.31 -31.22
C LEU A 17 31.12 -29.44 -30.03
N LEU A 18 30.55 -29.26 -28.83
CA LEU A 18 30.98 -29.74 -27.52
C LEU A 18 32.36 -29.29 -26.95
N ALA A 19 32.29 -28.40 -25.94
CA ALA A 19 32.95 -28.60 -24.65
C ALA A 19 32.13 -27.88 -23.56
N ALA A 20 31.21 -28.61 -22.91
CA ALA A 20 30.34 -28.09 -21.86
C ALA A 20 30.94 -28.30 -20.45
N CYS A 21 30.23 -27.77 -19.44
CA CYS A 21 30.27 -28.19 -18.02
C CYS A 21 31.20 -27.49 -17.00
N ILE A 22 31.62 -26.23 -17.19
CA ILE A 22 32.08 -25.37 -16.06
C ILE A 22 31.43 -23.97 -16.09
N ALA A 23 30.10 -23.92 -16.09
CA ALA A 23 29.33 -22.69 -15.83
C ALA A 23 27.91 -22.94 -15.23
N ILE A 24 27.56 -24.20 -14.95
CA ILE A 24 26.22 -24.61 -14.50
C ILE A 24 26.32 -25.19 -13.07
N GLY A 25 26.66 -24.31 -12.12
CA GLY A 25 26.81 -24.68 -10.70
C GLY A 25 26.29 -23.63 -9.71
N GLY A 26 26.31 -22.35 -10.07
CA GLY A 26 25.88 -21.25 -9.19
C GLY A 26 24.39 -20.91 -9.21
N TRP A 27 23.58 -21.55 -10.06
CA TRP A 27 22.18 -21.16 -10.31
C TRP A 27 21.14 -22.14 -9.72
N LEU A 28 21.58 -23.25 -9.10
CA LEU A 28 20.69 -24.26 -8.51
C LEU A 28 20.42 -24.09 -7.00
N THR A 29 21.01 -23.08 -6.35
CA THR A 29 20.81 -22.81 -4.92
C THR A 29 20.23 -21.42 -4.67
N TRP A 30 19.35 -20.94 -5.55
CA TRP A 30 18.41 -19.89 -5.15
C TRP A 30 17.41 -20.54 -4.18
N PRO A 31 17.28 -20.08 -2.93
CA PRO A 31 16.29 -20.65 -2.03
C PRO A 31 14.90 -20.24 -2.53
N ALA A 32 14.23 -21.16 -3.23
CA ALA A 32 12.79 -21.14 -3.50
C ALA A 32 12.01 -21.38 -2.18
N GLY A 33 12.25 -20.48 -1.22
CA GLY A 33 11.92 -20.61 0.20
C GLY A 33 11.76 -19.25 0.90
N ALA A 34 11.81 -18.14 0.16
CA ALA A 34 11.13 -16.90 0.56
C ALA A 34 9.61 -17.10 0.43
N GLN A 35 9.08 -18.06 1.19
CA GLN A 35 7.67 -18.40 1.24
C GLN A 35 6.92 -17.18 1.77
N ASP A 36 6.05 -16.61 0.93
CA ASP A 36 5.34 -15.38 1.22
C ASP A 36 4.57 -15.50 2.55
N GLN A 37 4.98 -14.69 3.53
CA GLN A 37 4.35 -14.64 4.84
C GLN A 37 3.18 -13.65 4.91
N SER A 38 2.75 -13.06 3.78
CA SER A 38 1.58 -12.17 3.69
C SER A 38 0.34 -12.78 4.35
N GLY A 39 0.09 -14.07 4.13
CA GLY A 39 -1.03 -14.81 4.68
C GLY A 39 -1.03 -15.01 6.21
N LYS A 40 0.05 -14.67 6.92
CA LYS A 40 0.15 -14.86 8.38
C LYS A 40 -0.13 -13.62 9.23
N ARG A 41 -0.30 -12.42 8.64
CA ARG A 41 -0.46 -11.17 9.39
C ARG A 41 -1.57 -10.25 8.86
N PRO A 42 -2.85 -10.68 8.91
CA PRO A 42 -3.98 -9.92 8.34
C PRO A 42 -4.09 -8.47 8.87
N ILE A 43 -3.93 -8.26 10.18
CA ILE A 43 -3.93 -6.92 10.81
C ILE A 43 -2.86 -6.01 10.23
N GLU A 44 -1.63 -6.52 10.05
CA GLU A 44 -0.52 -5.68 9.58
C GLU A 44 -0.69 -5.29 8.12
N HIS A 45 -1.20 -6.21 7.29
CA HIS A 45 -1.58 -5.90 5.92
C HIS A 45 -2.66 -4.81 5.88
N SER A 46 -3.76 -4.97 6.63
CA SER A 46 -4.83 -3.97 6.68
C SER A 46 -4.40 -2.64 7.30
N MET A 47 -3.39 -2.63 8.19
CA MET A 47 -2.75 -1.38 8.66
C MET A 47 -1.92 -0.69 7.59
N ARG A 48 -1.27 -1.44 6.67
CA ARG A 48 -0.58 -0.85 5.51
C ARG A 48 -1.57 -0.22 4.54
N GLN A 49 -2.68 -0.88 4.26
CA GLN A 49 -3.76 -0.32 3.43
C GLN A 49 -4.37 0.95 4.06
N LYS A 50 -4.54 0.99 5.39
CA LYS A 50 -4.96 2.21 6.10
C LYS A 50 -3.96 3.37 5.96
N LEU A 51 -2.65 3.08 5.96
CA LEU A 51 -1.61 4.09 5.76
C LEU A 51 -1.60 4.62 4.32
N GLU A 52 -1.77 3.75 3.33
CA GLU A 52 -1.85 4.13 1.91
C GLU A 52 -3.07 5.02 1.63
N ALA A 53 -4.24 4.64 2.13
CA ALA A 53 -5.45 5.46 2.03
C ALA A 53 -5.32 6.80 2.78
N THR A 54 -4.59 6.83 3.90
CA THR A 54 -4.23 8.06 4.63
C THR A 54 -3.33 8.97 3.80
N SER A 55 -2.33 8.43 3.11
CA SER A 55 -1.48 9.20 2.20
C SER A 55 -2.29 9.80 1.05
N LYS A 56 -3.23 9.06 0.47
CA LYS A 56 -4.11 9.55 -0.60
C LYS A 56 -5.04 10.68 -0.14
N VAL A 57 -5.61 10.58 1.07
CA VAL A 57 -6.37 11.69 1.69
C VAL A 57 -5.49 12.94 1.83
N LEU A 58 -4.26 12.80 2.35
CA LEU A 58 -3.36 13.94 2.54
C LEU A 58 -2.95 14.58 1.21
N GLU A 59 -2.71 13.78 0.18
CA GLU A 59 -2.44 14.25 -1.19
C GLU A 59 -3.61 15.06 -1.74
N GLY A 60 -4.84 14.53 -1.66
CA GLY A 60 -6.05 15.23 -2.11
C GLY A 60 -6.31 16.53 -1.34
N LEU A 61 -6.08 16.55 -0.03
CA LEU A 61 -6.20 17.78 0.78
C LEU A 61 -5.13 18.83 0.44
N ALA A 62 -3.92 18.41 0.07
CA ALA A 62 -2.81 19.30 -0.28
C ALA A 62 -2.91 19.85 -1.72
N THR A 63 -3.65 19.16 -2.60
CA THR A 63 -3.83 19.53 -4.02
C THR A 63 -5.23 20.05 -4.34
N GLU A 64 -6.13 20.10 -3.34
CA GLU A 64 -7.56 20.39 -3.50
C GLU A 64 -8.27 19.41 -4.48
N ASP A 65 -7.78 18.18 -4.55
CA ASP A 65 -8.38 17.08 -5.30
C ASP A 65 -9.34 16.29 -4.40
N LYS A 66 -10.63 16.56 -4.55
CA LYS A 66 -11.71 15.91 -3.81
C LYS A 66 -11.89 14.43 -4.18
N ASP A 67 -11.50 14.00 -5.38
CA ASP A 67 -11.68 12.62 -5.83
C ASP A 67 -10.62 11.71 -5.16
N LEU A 68 -9.39 12.21 -4.98
CA LEU A 68 -8.39 11.57 -4.12
C LEU A 68 -8.84 11.51 -2.65
N VAL A 69 -9.40 12.61 -2.09
CA VAL A 69 -9.95 12.56 -0.72
C VAL A 69 -11.05 11.52 -0.61
N HIS A 70 -11.98 11.47 -1.58
CA HIS A 70 -13.10 10.54 -1.59
C HIS A 70 -12.64 9.08 -1.66
N GLU A 71 -11.72 8.74 -2.56
CA GLU A 71 -11.18 7.38 -2.69
C GLU A 71 -10.49 6.95 -1.38
N GLY A 72 -9.63 7.80 -0.82
CA GLY A 72 -8.94 7.53 0.44
C GLY A 72 -9.92 7.37 1.62
N ALA A 73 -10.90 8.27 1.74
CA ALA A 73 -11.93 8.22 2.77
C ALA A 73 -12.83 6.97 2.66
N GLY A 74 -13.18 6.57 1.43
CA GLY A 74 -13.91 5.34 1.15
C GLY A 74 -13.14 4.10 1.62
N VAL A 75 -11.87 3.98 1.25
CA VAL A 75 -11.01 2.86 1.68
C VAL A 75 -10.83 2.84 3.20
N LEU A 76 -10.60 3.99 3.84
CA LEU A 76 -10.51 4.08 5.32
C LEU A 76 -11.81 3.62 6.00
N THR A 77 -12.95 4.00 5.44
CA THR A 77 -14.29 3.64 5.93
C THR A 77 -14.52 2.14 5.83
N GLU A 78 -14.35 1.53 4.65
CA GLU A 78 -14.58 0.09 4.47
C GLU A 78 -13.58 -0.76 5.24
N LEU A 79 -12.28 -0.41 5.22
CA LEU A 79 -11.29 -1.12 6.04
C LEU A 79 -11.71 -1.11 7.50
N SER A 80 -12.16 0.02 8.06
CA SER A 80 -12.57 0.11 9.48
C SER A 80 -13.82 -0.69 9.88
N LYS A 81 -14.52 -1.31 8.92
CA LYS A 81 -15.66 -2.22 9.18
C LYS A 81 -15.26 -3.70 9.12
N ALA A 82 -14.11 -4.03 8.52
CA ALA A 82 -13.72 -5.41 8.26
C ALA A 82 -13.58 -6.25 9.54
N GLU A 83 -13.99 -7.51 9.47
CA GLU A 83 -14.01 -8.46 10.60
C GLU A 83 -12.64 -8.61 11.28
N VAL A 84 -11.55 -8.44 10.52
CA VAL A 84 -10.17 -8.44 11.02
C VAL A 84 -9.97 -7.48 12.22
N TRP A 85 -10.77 -6.42 12.35
CA TRP A 85 -10.67 -5.46 13.44
C TRP A 85 -11.44 -5.85 14.71
N GLN A 86 -12.03 -7.03 14.84
CA GLN A 86 -12.66 -7.51 16.09
C GLN A 86 -11.60 -7.97 17.13
N VAL A 87 -10.57 -7.15 17.36
CA VAL A 87 -9.41 -7.47 18.23
C VAL A 87 -9.69 -7.28 19.72
N LEU A 88 -10.73 -6.51 20.05
CA LEU A 88 -11.23 -6.26 21.40
C LEU A 88 -12.77 -6.26 21.36
N VAL A 89 -13.40 -6.65 22.46
CA VAL A 89 -14.87 -6.81 22.55
C VAL A 89 -15.54 -5.80 23.50
N ASP A 90 -14.78 -4.90 24.11
CA ASP A 90 -15.30 -3.88 25.01
C ASP A 90 -16.05 -2.75 24.26
N PRO A 91 -16.91 -1.96 24.95
CA PRO A 91 -17.66 -0.87 24.33
C PRO A 91 -16.79 0.29 23.84
N GLU A 92 -15.74 0.64 24.58
CA GLU A 92 -14.84 1.78 24.29
C GLU A 92 -14.09 1.56 22.97
N TYR A 93 -13.63 0.33 22.72
CA TYR A 93 -13.06 -0.05 21.43
C TYR A 93 -14.03 0.15 20.27
N ARG A 94 -15.31 -0.22 20.43
CA ARG A 94 -16.33 0.01 19.39
C ARG A 94 -16.53 1.50 19.14
N GLU A 95 -16.60 2.31 20.20
CA GLU A 95 -16.73 3.77 20.12
C GLU A 95 -15.55 4.41 19.38
N HIS A 96 -14.30 3.98 19.63
CA HIS A 96 -13.14 4.45 18.87
C HIS A 96 -13.26 4.18 17.37
N THR A 97 -13.70 2.98 16.95
CA THR A 97 -13.89 2.70 15.52
C THR A 97 -15.04 3.50 14.91
N GLN A 98 -16.12 3.75 15.68
CA GLN A 98 -17.27 4.53 15.23
C GLN A 98 -16.94 6.02 15.09
N THR A 99 -16.27 6.61 16.07
CA THR A 99 -15.86 8.02 16.04
C THR A 99 -14.86 8.27 14.91
N PHE A 100 -13.93 7.35 14.65
CA PHE A 100 -13.07 7.38 13.46
C PHE A 100 -13.90 7.41 12.15
N ARG A 101 -14.84 6.49 11.96
CA ARG A 101 -15.71 6.47 10.76
C ARG A 101 -16.51 7.77 10.59
N SER A 102 -17.03 8.31 11.69
CA SER A 102 -17.76 9.58 11.67
C SER A 102 -16.87 10.76 11.24
N ALA A 103 -15.62 10.82 11.69
CA ALA A 103 -14.68 11.86 11.28
C ALA A 103 -14.30 11.74 9.80
N VAL A 104 -13.98 10.52 9.33
CA VAL A 104 -13.68 10.24 7.91
C VAL A 104 -14.87 10.60 6.99
N LYS A 105 -16.11 10.35 7.44
CA LYS A 105 -17.31 10.76 6.70
C LYS A 105 -17.45 12.28 6.61
N ARG A 106 -17.24 13.03 7.70
CA ARG A 106 -17.35 14.51 7.68
C ARG A 106 -16.25 15.15 6.81
N LEU A 107 -15.05 14.58 6.83
CA LEU A 107 -13.95 14.91 5.93
C LEU A 107 -14.35 14.79 4.46
N ASP A 108 -14.89 13.63 4.05
CA ASP A 108 -15.37 13.39 2.69
C ASP A 108 -16.50 14.36 2.31
N GLU A 109 -17.49 14.54 3.18
CA GLU A 109 -18.62 15.45 2.96
C GLU A 109 -18.20 16.92 2.84
N ALA A 110 -17.10 17.34 3.49
CA ALA A 110 -16.53 18.68 3.34
C ALA A 110 -15.75 18.81 2.03
N ALA A 111 -14.87 17.85 1.71
CA ALA A 111 -14.09 17.86 0.47
C ALA A 111 -14.99 17.80 -0.78
N GLN A 112 -16.07 17.02 -0.74
CA GLN A 112 -17.01 16.92 -1.85
C GLN A 112 -17.85 18.18 -2.10
N LYS A 113 -17.91 19.10 -1.12
CA LYS A 113 -18.46 20.46 -1.26
C LYS A 113 -17.40 21.49 -1.66
N SER A 114 -16.15 21.07 -1.88
CA SER A 114 -14.98 21.95 -2.03
C SER A 114 -14.69 22.82 -0.79
N GLU A 115 -15.16 22.43 0.39
CA GLU A 115 -14.90 23.12 1.67
C GLU A 115 -13.57 22.65 2.28
N PHE A 116 -12.46 22.79 1.54
CA PHE A 116 -11.17 22.17 1.90
C PHE A 116 -10.61 22.60 3.26
N ALA A 117 -10.84 23.83 3.70
CA ALA A 117 -10.48 24.26 5.06
C ALA A 117 -11.23 23.46 6.14
N SER A 118 -12.52 23.20 5.94
CA SER A 118 -13.32 22.32 6.81
C SER A 118 -12.82 20.87 6.73
N ALA A 119 -12.52 20.39 5.52
CA ALA A 119 -11.99 19.04 5.30
C ALA A 119 -10.64 18.82 6.02
N GLN A 120 -9.75 19.81 6.02
CA GLN A 120 -8.48 19.78 6.76
C GLN A 120 -8.70 19.71 8.28
N LEU A 121 -9.69 20.40 8.85
CA LEU A 121 -10.04 20.28 10.26
C LEU A 121 -10.58 18.89 10.61
N GLU A 122 -11.42 18.32 9.75
CA GLU A 122 -11.94 16.96 9.93
C GLU A 122 -10.87 15.88 9.76
N TRP A 123 -9.85 16.15 8.92
CA TRP A 123 -8.67 15.29 8.82
C TRP A 123 -7.85 15.26 10.11
N LEU A 124 -7.74 16.39 10.83
CA LEU A 124 -7.09 16.44 12.14
C LEU A 124 -7.87 15.62 13.19
N ASP A 125 -9.22 15.69 13.20
CA ASP A 125 -10.03 14.82 14.07
C ASP A 125 -9.85 13.34 13.70
N ALA A 126 -9.96 12.97 12.43
CA ALA A 126 -9.77 11.59 11.96
C ALA A 126 -8.38 11.04 12.34
N THR A 127 -7.34 11.86 12.16
CA THR A 127 -5.96 11.55 12.60
C THR A 127 -5.87 11.35 14.10
N LYS A 128 -6.54 12.19 14.91
CA LYS A 128 -6.62 12.00 16.36
C LYS A 128 -7.29 10.66 16.72
N ARG A 129 -8.41 10.29 16.07
CA ARG A 129 -9.12 9.03 16.35
C ARG A 129 -8.29 7.79 16.04
N CYS A 130 -7.39 7.83 15.05
CA CYS A 130 -6.40 6.78 14.83
C CYS A 130 -5.53 6.57 16.09
N PHE A 131 -5.00 7.65 16.67
CA PHE A 131 -4.16 7.58 17.86
C PHE A 131 -4.95 7.18 19.11
N ASP A 132 -6.18 7.69 19.30
CA ASP A 132 -7.05 7.31 20.41
C ASP A 132 -7.27 5.78 20.43
N CYS A 133 -7.61 5.18 19.28
CA CYS A 133 -7.78 3.73 19.15
C CYS A 133 -6.48 2.96 19.44
N HIS A 134 -5.34 3.43 18.93
CA HIS A 134 -4.04 2.82 19.21
C HIS A 134 -3.59 2.97 20.67
N ASN A 135 -4.04 4.01 21.38
CA ASN A 135 -3.78 4.18 22.81
C ASN A 135 -4.57 3.15 23.60
N HIS A 136 -5.87 2.98 23.31
CA HIS A 136 -6.73 1.97 23.94
C HIS A 136 -6.19 0.55 23.76
N ILE A 137 -5.86 0.16 22.52
CA ILE A 137 -5.29 -1.18 22.24
C ILE A 137 -3.98 -1.41 23.01
N ARG A 138 -3.13 -0.38 23.16
CA ARG A 138 -1.88 -0.50 23.93
C ARG A 138 -2.14 -0.63 25.43
N ALA A 139 -3.07 0.15 25.98
CA ALA A 139 -3.47 0.04 27.39
C ALA A 139 -4.08 -1.34 27.70
N ALA A 140 -5.02 -1.82 26.88
CA ALA A 140 -5.65 -3.13 27.02
C ALA A 140 -4.67 -4.31 26.90
N ARG A 141 -3.53 -4.12 26.22
CA ARG A 141 -2.43 -5.11 26.17
C ARG A 141 -1.52 -5.06 27.40
N ALA A 142 -1.30 -3.88 27.98
CA ALA A 142 -0.47 -3.70 29.16
C ALA A 142 -1.18 -4.09 30.48
N ALA A 143 -2.52 -4.18 30.45
CA ALA A 143 -3.35 -4.62 31.58
C ALA A 143 -3.59 -6.16 31.62
N LYS A 144 -2.88 -6.93 30.78
CA LYS A 144 -2.89 -8.41 30.75
C LYS A 144 -1.55 -8.96 31.22
#